data_AF-A0A5C9CIB4-F1
#
_entry.id   AF-A0A5C9CIB4-F1
#
_cell.length_a   1.000
_cell.length_b   1.000
_cell.length_c   1.000
_cell.angle_alpha   90.00
_cell.angle_beta   90.00
_cell.angle_gamma   90.00
#
_symmetry.space_group_name_H-M   'P 1'
#
loop_
_entity.id
_entity.type
_entity.pdbx_description
1 polymer ?
#
loop_
_entity_poly.entity_id
_entity_poly.type
_entity_poly.pdbx_seq_one_letter_code
_entity_poly.pdbx_strand_id
1 'polypeptide(L)'
;MKLLKPLVATVLLALPFVTLAELTERQAKLLAHNCVQCHARAATGAPGMGHAENWKTRDSTGEDKLLRSVIEGLGGMPPLGYCAACTEADLRAMIRTVAGLEGAQ
;
A
#
# COMPACT_ATOMS: atom_id res chain seq x y z
N MET A 1 3.13 -43.16 -47.43
CA MET A 1 3.16 -43.34 -45.96
C MET A 1 4.27 -42.46 -45.39
N LYS A 2 3.93 -41.68 -44.35
CA LYS A 2 4.78 -40.76 -43.55
C LYS A 2 5.25 -39.48 -44.24
N LEU A 3 4.45 -38.41 -44.11
CA LEU A 3 4.99 -37.05 -44.04
C LEU A 3 4.32 -36.30 -42.88
N LEU A 4 5.10 -36.17 -41.80
CA LEU A 4 5.27 -35.02 -40.92
C LEU A 4 4.05 -34.29 -40.33
N LYS A 5 3.85 -34.47 -39.02
CA LYS A 5 3.04 -33.64 -38.11
C LYS A 5 3.49 -32.17 -38.12
N PRO A 6 2.57 -31.20 -38.00
CA PRO A 6 2.75 -30.08 -37.10
C PRO A 6 2.04 -30.42 -35.79
N LEU A 7 2.84 -30.76 -34.79
CA LEU A 7 2.43 -30.62 -33.41
C LEU A 7 2.04 -29.14 -33.25
N VAL A 8 0.75 -28.86 -33.10
CA VAL A 8 0.25 -27.54 -32.73
C VAL A 8 0.73 -27.30 -31.30
N ALA A 9 1.94 -26.77 -31.17
CA ALA A 9 2.46 -26.26 -29.91
C ALA A 9 1.76 -24.92 -29.66
N THR A 10 0.54 -24.99 -29.13
CA THR A 10 -0.09 -23.85 -28.47
C THR A 10 0.77 -23.52 -27.26
N VAL A 11 1.79 -22.70 -27.46
CA VAL A 11 2.52 -22.05 -26.37
C VAL A 11 1.54 -21.06 -25.74
N LEU A 12 0.78 -21.54 -24.76
CA LEU A 12 0.13 -20.67 -23.80
C LEU A 12 1.27 -19.98 -23.04
N LEU A 13 1.62 -18.75 -23.44
CA LEU A 13 2.42 -17.85 -22.63
C LEU A 13 1.64 -17.62 -21.33
N ALA A 14 1.92 -18.44 -20.33
CA ALA A 14 1.59 -18.14 -18.94
C ALA A 14 2.47 -16.95 -18.53
N LEU A 15 2.01 -15.74 -18.82
CA LEU A 15 2.50 -14.57 -18.13
C LEU A 15 2.25 -14.82 -16.64
N PRO A 16 3.26 -14.76 -15.77
CA PRO A 16 2.97 -14.71 -14.35
C PRO A 16 2.14 -13.44 -14.17
N PHE A 17 0.91 -13.61 -13.69
CA PHE A 17 0.18 -12.49 -13.10
C PHE A 17 1.05 -12.01 -11.95
N VAL A 18 1.92 -11.04 -12.22
CA VAL A 18 2.55 -10.25 -11.17
C VAL A 18 1.39 -9.55 -10.50
N THR A 19 0.94 -10.09 -9.37
CA THR A 19 -0.05 -9.42 -8.54
C THR A 19 0.68 -8.21 -7.97
N LEU A 20 0.49 -7.03 -8.57
CA LEU A 20 0.70 -5.80 -7.81
C LEU A 20 -0.22 -5.91 -6.59
N ALA A 21 0.36 -5.76 -5.41
CA ALA A 21 -0.39 -5.78 -4.16
C ALA A 21 -1.23 -4.50 -4.08
N GLU A 22 -2.32 -4.48 -4.84
CA GLU A 22 -3.34 -3.45 -4.78
C GLU A 22 -4.15 -3.59 -3.48
N LEU A 23 -4.66 -2.48 -2.97
CA LEU A 23 -5.56 -2.51 -1.82
C LEU A 23 -6.82 -3.34 -2.14
N THR A 24 -7.24 -4.17 -1.19
CA THR A 24 -8.58 -4.78 -1.24
C THR A 24 -9.66 -3.70 -1.19
N GLU A 25 -10.88 -4.00 -1.64
CA GLU A 25 -12.02 -3.06 -1.55
C GLU A 25 -12.25 -2.58 -0.10
N ARG A 26 -12.07 -3.46 0.88
CA ARG A 26 -12.13 -3.12 2.30
C ARG A 26 -11.05 -2.12 2.69
N GLN A 27 -9.78 -2.39 2.34
CA GLN A 27 -8.67 -1.48 2.65
C GLN A 27 -8.80 -0.12 1.94
N ALA A 28 -9.28 -0.10 0.70
CA ALA A 28 -9.55 1.15 -0.02
C ALA A 28 -10.60 2.01 0.71
N LYS A 29 -11.68 1.39 1.21
CA LYS A 29 -12.68 2.08 2.05
C LYS A 29 -12.07 2.58 3.35
N LEU A 30 -11.32 1.74 4.06
CA LEU A 30 -10.65 2.14 5.31
C LEU A 30 -9.68 3.31 5.08
N LEU A 31 -8.90 3.28 4.00
CA LEU A 31 -7.98 4.36 3.63
C LEU A 31 -8.72 5.67 3.41
N ALA A 32 -9.77 5.64 2.59
CA ALA A 32 -10.58 6.81 2.27
C ALA A 32 -11.23 7.42 3.53
N HIS A 33 -11.73 6.58 4.44
CA HIS A 33 -12.40 7.04 5.65
C HIS A 33 -11.45 7.53 6.73
N ASN A 34 -10.24 6.98 6.85
CA ASN A 34 -9.39 7.23 8.02
C ASN A 34 -8.13 8.04 7.70
N CYS A 35 -7.48 7.77 6.57
CA CYS A 35 -6.16 8.34 6.27
C CYS A 35 -6.26 9.60 5.39
N VAL A 36 -7.10 9.55 4.35
CA VAL A 36 -7.18 10.59 3.31
C VAL A 36 -7.63 11.94 3.88
N GLN A 37 -8.44 11.95 4.95
CA GLN A 37 -8.93 13.18 5.58
C GLN A 37 -7.80 14.14 6.00
N CYS A 38 -6.64 13.59 6.39
CA CYS A 38 -5.47 14.39 6.77
C CYS A 38 -4.37 14.32 5.71
N HIS A 39 -4.04 13.12 5.21
CA HIS A 39 -2.89 12.92 4.34
C HIS A 39 -3.11 13.39 2.88
N ALA A 40 -4.33 13.72 2.46
CA ALA A 40 -4.57 14.37 1.17
C ALA A 40 -4.80 15.90 1.27
N ARG A 41 -4.67 16.48 2.48
CA ARG A 41 -4.96 17.90 2.74
C ARG A 41 -3.75 18.61 3.34
N ALA A 42 -3.11 19.47 2.55
CA ALA A 42 -1.94 20.24 2.97
C ALA A 42 -2.17 21.09 4.25
N ALA A 43 -3.40 21.58 4.47
CA ALA A 43 -3.73 22.45 5.60
C ALA A 43 -3.66 21.74 6.98
N THR A 44 -3.58 20.41 7.02
CA THR A 44 -3.52 19.67 8.29
C THR A 44 -2.11 19.55 8.87
N GLY A 45 -1.08 19.83 8.06
CA GLY A 45 0.33 19.59 8.44
C GLY A 45 0.74 18.11 8.44
N ALA A 46 -0.17 17.18 8.11
CA ALA A 46 0.17 15.77 7.94
C ALA A 46 1.08 15.57 6.71
N PRO A 47 2.01 14.59 6.72
CA PRO A 47 2.83 14.28 5.55
C PRO A 47 1.93 13.84 4.39
N GLY A 48 1.98 14.57 3.27
CA GLY A 48 1.07 14.36 2.15
C GLY A 48 1.27 13.01 1.45
N MET A 49 0.18 12.31 1.14
CA MET A 49 0.19 11.14 0.25
C MET A 49 0.62 11.55 -1.16
N GLY A 50 1.47 10.74 -1.80
CA GLY A 50 2.01 11.05 -3.14
C GLY A 50 3.13 12.10 -3.16
N HIS A 51 3.49 12.66 -2.00
CA HIS A 51 4.57 13.63 -1.84
C HIS A 51 5.83 12.94 -1.29
N ALA A 52 6.59 12.28 -2.16
CA ALA A 52 7.75 11.45 -1.78
C ALA A 52 8.78 12.21 -0.91
N GLU A 53 8.93 13.52 -1.11
CA GLU A 53 9.77 14.40 -0.32
C GLU A 53 9.38 14.42 1.17
N ASN A 54 8.10 14.31 1.48
CA ASN A 54 7.60 14.24 2.85
C ASN A 54 7.94 12.91 3.53
N TRP A 55 8.16 11.85 2.73
CA TRP A 55 8.35 10.49 3.21
C TRP A 55 9.80 10.04 3.23
N LYS A 56 10.72 10.69 2.50
CA LYS A 56 12.13 10.27 2.40
C LYS A 56 12.82 9.97 3.74
N THR A 57 12.69 10.83 4.74
CA THR A 57 13.29 10.62 6.08
C THR A 57 12.43 9.70 6.96
N ARG A 58 11.13 9.58 6.68
CA ARG A 58 10.21 8.74 7.44
C ARG A 58 10.35 7.27 7.03
N ASP A 59 10.46 7.03 5.74
CA ASP A 59 10.68 5.70 5.15
C ASP A 59 12.01 5.08 5.57
N SER A 60 13.09 5.89 5.71
CA SER A 60 14.38 5.37 6.20
C SER A 60 14.33 4.79 7.62
N THR A 61 13.23 5.02 8.36
CA THR A 61 12.99 4.41 9.67
C THR A 61 12.45 2.98 9.57
N GLY A 62 11.92 2.58 8.42
CA GLY A 62 11.34 1.28 8.12
C GLY A 62 9.85 1.16 8.46
N GLU A 63 9.16 0.23 7.80
CA GLU A 63 7.71 0.04 7.92
C GLU A 63 7.25 -0.20 9.37
N ASP A 64 7.98 -1.00 10.16
CA ASP A 64 7.60 -1.28 11.54
C ASP A 64 7.60 -0.04 12.44
N LYS A 65 8.49 0.92 12.18
CA LYS A 65 8.50 2.20 12.93
C LYS A 65 7.34 3.09 12.51
N LEU A 66 7.00 3.10 11.22
CA LEU A 66 5.82 3.78 10.72
C LEU A 66 4.56 3.18 11.34
N LEU A 67 4.43 1.86 11.35
CA LEU A 67 3.31 1.15 11.97
C LEU A 67 3.17 1.48 13.45
N ARG A 68 4.25 1.44 14.23
CA ARG A 68 4.21 1.85 15.65
C ARG A 68 3.72 3.28 15.82
N SER A 69 4.19 4.20 15.00
CA SER A 69 3.73 5.61 15.03
C SER A 69 2.24 5.74 14.71
N VAL A 70 1.72 4.92 13.78
CA VAL A 70 0.28 4.88 13.47
C VAL A 70 -0.53 4.29 14.62
N ILE A 71 -0.05 3.20 15.25
CA ILE A 71 -0.73 2.53 16.36
C ILE A 71 -0.79 3.46 17.57
N GLU A 72 0.33 4.06 17.96
CA GLU A 72 0.46 4.89 19.17
C GLU A 72 -0.08 6.31 18.95
N GLY A 73 -0.07 6.79 17.71
CA GLY A 73 -0.30 8.20 17.39
C GLY A 73 0.97 9.04 17.59
N LEU A 74 1.18 10.05 16.75
CA LEU A 74 2.36 10.91 16.78
C LEU A 74 2.06 12.29 16.19
N GLY A 75 2.45 13.35 16.90
CA GLY A 75 2.46 14.72 16.34
C GLY A 75 1.10 15.21 15.82
N GLY A 76 0.00 14.83 16.48
CA GLY A 76 -1.36 15.14 16.06
C GLY A 76 -2.04 14.04 15.22
N MET A 77 -1.31 13.02 14.79
CA MET A 77 -1.91 11.80 14.25
C MET A 77 -2.60 11.03 15.39
N PRO A 78 -3.90 10.70 15.27
CA PRO A 78 -4.62 9.96 16.28
C PRO A 78 -4.16 8.50 16.35
N PRO A 79 -4.26 7.83 17.52
CA PRO A 79 -4.00 6.40 17.64
C PRO A 79 -4.81 5.59 16.61
N LEU A 80 -4.16 4.59 16.01
CA LEU A 80 -4.67 3.76 14.91
C LEU A 80 -5.12 4.55 13.67
N GLY A 81 -4.76 5.83 13.54
CA GLY A 81 -5.29 6.70 12.50
C GLY A 81 -6.82 6.84 12.55
N TYR A 82 -7.43 6.77 13.74
CA TYR A 82 -8.88 6.63 13.97
C TYR A 82 -9.55 5.33 13.48
N CYS A 83 -8.78 4.37 12.96
CA CYS A 83 -9.33 3.13 12.47
C CYS A 83 -9.41 2.04 13.55
N ALA A 84 -10.41 2.10 14.44
CA ALA A 84 -10.61 1.09 15.47
C ALA A 84 -10.95 -0.32 14.92
N ALA A 85 -11.41 -0.40 13.66
CA ALA A 85 -11.75 -1.64 12.97
C ALA A 85 -10.61 -2.22 12.13
N CYS A 86 -9.45 -1.55 12.12
CA CYS A 86 -8.30 -2.00 11.33
C CYS A 86 -7.54 -3.11 12.04
N THR A 87 -7.18 -4.12 11.26
CA THR A 87 -6.12 -5.06 11.64
C THR A 87 -4.75 -4.47 11.32
N GLU A 88 -3.68 -5.07 11.84
CA GLU A 88 -2.32 -4.69 11.45
C GLU A 88 -2.10 -4.79 9.94
N ALA A 89 -2.65 -5.82 9.28
CA ALA A 89 -2.55 -5.99 7.84
C ALA A 89 -3.25 -4.85 7.06
N ASP A 90 -4.37 -4.34 7.58
CA ASP A 90 -5.03 -3.16 7.01
C ASP A 90 -4.13 -1.93 7.15
N LEU A 91 -3.57 -1.70 8.35
CA LEU A 91 -2.72 -0.54 8.61
C LEU A 91 -1.45 -0.55 7.75
N ARG A 92 -0.76 -1.69 7.64
CA ARG A 92 0.45 -1.82 6.82
C ARG A 92 0.16 -1.51 5.35
N ALA A 93 -0.90 -2.10 4.79
CA ALA A 93 -1.28 -1.85 3.40
C ALA A 93 -1.56 -0.35 3.16
N MET A 94 -2.32 0.29 4.05
CA MET A 94 -2.61 1.72 3.94
C MET A 94 -1.38 2.60 4.17
N ILE A 95 -0.47 2.24 5.08
CA ILE A 95 0.80 2.95 5.31
C ILE A 95 1.62 2.96 4.03
N ARG A 96 1.75 1.80 3.36
CA ARG A 96 2.49 1.71 2.09
C ARG A 96 1.88 2.63 1.03
N THR A 97 0.56 2.61 0.88
CA THR A 97 -0.12 3.50 -0.08
C THR A 97 0.05 4.98 0.29
N VAL A 98 -0.09 5.35 1.56
CA VAL A 98 0.07 6.74 2.02
C VAL A 98 1.51 7.23 1.84
N ALA A 99 2.49 6.37 2.14
CA ALA A 99 3.91 6.71 2.08
C ALA A 99 4.54 6.49 0.69
N GLY A 100 3.82 5.85 -0.24
CA GLY A 100 4.33 5.52 -1.58
C GLY A 100 5.39 4.41 -1.57
N LEU A 101 5.25 3.42 -0.69
CA LEU A 101 6.19 2.29 -0.50
C LEU A 101 5.77 1.03 -1.28
N GLU A 102 4.98 1.20 -2.33
CA GLU A 102 4.46 0.10 -3.14
C GLU A 102 5.62 -0.64 -3.82
N GLY A 103 5.75 -1.95 -3.51
CA GLY A 103 6.85 -2.78 -4.03
C GLY A 103 8.03 -3.01 -3.08
N ALA A 104 8.06 -2.38 -1.90
CA ALA A 104 8.99 -2.73 -0.83
C ALA A 104 8.46 -3.96 -0.06
N GLN A 105 8.80 -5.16 -0.53
CA GLN A 105 8.58 -6.44 0.15
C GLN A 105 9.92 -7.04 0.55
#